data_AF-A2U192-F1
#
_entry.id   AF-A2U192-F1
#
_cell.length_a   1.000
_cell.length_b   1.000
_cell.length_c   1.000
_cell.angle_alpha   90.00
_cell.angle_beta   90.00
_cell.angle_gamma   90.00
#
_symmetry.space_group_name_H-M   'P 1'
#
loop_
_entity.id
_entity.type
_entity.pdbx_description
1 polymer ?
#
loop_
_entity_poly.entity_id
_entity_poly.type
_entity_poly.pdbx_seq_one_letter_code
_entity_poly.pdbx_strand_id
1 'polypeptide(L)'
;MYNYKGHKTSARRVNMIYTMCNVGMISSLAFAAFCYYIQGLGISLFLIFLAAVYLFAASITKIKPAFARLIFIISFNLSVAVIASYFGRGASFELILMYAIGLSFIIFSYRREKEMVIAFSILPVTLWIILYFTDFELLKNSSVNPDIIDTVIYPISILTTLILVSFQLGYYIYLVSGFSQLVHSKKQAAIDASNAKTNFLSTVSHEIRTPLNAVIGLSHILGENNPREDQKQNIEALNYSGKILLNLLNNVLDLSKMQSSNINLDHVPTDLTSALKQIKKIHETNCIQKKITMNLFIDDKIPVIWLDIVRYNQVINNLVTNAIKFTNKGSVTVRITKELIDDNQVKIITEVIDTGIGIPKDKHDTIWEAFTQASASTNRLYGGTGLGLPIVKNIVEAMGSKIHIDSEVGKGSRFHFEIKTNIATNNDLKESNKVNTYNFNQNKILLVEDNQINIMVCKQILEKENLVVETALNGLEAVKMVKKNKYDLVLMDIQMPIMDGYTASTEIRKFNKTIPIIALSASVFMQVKDRINKSGMNGFIFKPFDPDDLLSQIEHQINQS
;
A
#
# COMPACT_ATOMS: atom_id res chain seq x y z
N MET A 1 20.51 17.46 -17.89
CA MET A 1 21.34 16.41 -17.25
C MET A 1 22.62 16.30 -18.07
N TYR A 2 23.81 16.49 -17.51
CA TYR A 2 25.07 16.36 -18.27
C TYR A 2 25.66 14.97 -18.04
N ASN A 3 25.98 14.26 -19.13
CA ASN A 3 26.33 12.85 -19.12
C ASN A 3 27.86 12.70 -19.12
N TYR A 4 28.44 12.29 -18.00
CA TYR A 4 29.85 11.89 -17.94
C TYR A 4 29.96 10.54 -17.22
N LYS A 5 30.54 9.54 -17.92
CA LYS A 5 30.97 8.21 -17.44
C LYS A 5 30.27 7.71 -16.16
N GLY A 6 29.05 7.18 -16.29
CA GLY A 6 28.41 6.34 -15.26
C GLY A 6 27.93 7.04 -13.97
N HIS A 7 28.38 8.26 -13.67
CA HIS A 7 27.93 9.02 -12.51
C HIS A 7 27.11 10.23 -12.97
N LYS A 8 25.77 10.09 -12.96
CA LYS A 8 24.82 11.20 -13.14
C LYS A 8 25.06 12.28 -12.07
N THR A 9 25.86 13.29 -12.40
CA THR A 9 26.00 14.52 -11.61
C THR A 9 24.82 15.44 -11.89
N SER A 10 24.12 15.85 -10.84
CA SER A 10 22.97 16.75 -10.96
C SER A 10 23.41 18.09 -11.55
N ALA A 11 22.67 18.62 -12.53
CA ALA A 11 22.92 19.93 -13.15
C ALA A 11 22.97 21.04 -12.09
N ARG A 12 22.20 20.89 -11.01
CA ARG A 12 22.23 21.79 -9.85
C ARG A 12 23.60 21.87 -9.20
N ARG A 13 24.31 20.74 -9.06
CA ARG A 13 25.65 20.73 -8.45
C ARG A 13 26.70 21.36 -9.36
N VAL A 14 26.59 21.12 -10.67
CA VAL A 14 27.47 21.77 -11.66
C VAL A 14 27.32 23.29 -11.57
N ASN A 15 26.08 23.80 -11.57
CA ASN A 15 25.84 25.23 -11.43
C ASN A 15 26.34 25.78 -10.10
N MET A 16 26.14 25.06 -9.00
CA MET A 16 26.59 25.48 -7.68
C MET A 16 28.12 25.60 -7.58
N ILE A 17 28.87 24.61 -8.09
CA ILE A 17 30.35 24.67 -8.11
C ILE A 17 30.81 25.83 -8.97
N TYR A 18 30.19 26.03 -10.13
CA TYR A 18 30.49 27.13 -11.03
C TYR A 18 30.27 28.49 -10.34
N THR A 19 29.14 28.66 -9.65
CA THR A 19 28.86 29.86 -8.86
C THR A 19 29.88 30.07 -7.76
N MET A 20 30.22 29.03 -6.99
CA MET A 20 31.21 29.12 -5.91
C MET A 20 32.60 29.46 -6.43
N CYS A 21 33.02 28.90 -7.56
CA CYS A 21 34.30 29.25 -8.19
C CYS A 21 34.32 30.70 -8.65
N ASN A 22 33.25 31.22 -9.26
CA ASN A 22 33.17 32.61 -9.67
C ASN A 22 33.16 33.58 -8.48
N VAL A 23 32.42 33.25 -7.42
CA VAL A 23 32.42 34.03 -6.17
C VAL A 23 33.82 34.03 -5.56
N GLY A 24 34.49 32.86 -5.51
CA GLY A 24 35.87 32.73 -5.04
C GLY A 24 36.85 33.56 -5.85
N MET A 25 36.73 33.55 -7.19
CA MET A 25 37.55 34.36 -8.10
C MET A 25 37.38 35.85 -7.83
N ILE A 26 36.13 36.35 -7.80
CA ILE A 26 35.83 37.77 -7.55
C ILE A 26 36.33 38.20 -6.18
N SER A 27 36.08 37.37 -5.15
CA SER A 27 36.52 37.65 -3.78
C SER A 27 38.05 37.68 -3.67
N SER A 28 38.74 36.77 -4.37
CA SER A 28 40.20 36.74 -4.38
C SER A 28 40.80 37.96 -5.07
N LEU A 29 40.23 38.42 -6.18
CA LEU A 29 40.68 39.65 -6.85
C LEU A 29 40.43 40.90 -6.00
N ALA A 30 39.25 40.99 -5.36
CA ALA A 30 38.95 42.10 -4.46
C ALA A 30 39.91 42.14 -3.27
N PHE A 31 40.18 40.97 -2.67
CA PHE A 31 41.11 40.87 -1.54
C PHE A 31 42.56 41.07 -1.96
N ALA A 32 42.94 40.70 -3.19
CA ALA A 32 44.26 40.99 -3.76
C ALA A 32 44.50 42.50 -3.90
N ALA A 33 43.50 43.25 -4.37
CA ALA A 33 43.57 44.70 -4.49
C ALA A 33 43.69 45.36 -3.10
N PHE A 34 42.93 44.89 -2.12
CA PHE A 34 43.05 45.32 -0.73
C PHE A 34 44.44 45.03 -0.15
N CYS A 35 44.96 43.82 -0.35
CA CYS A 35 46.29 43.42 0.11
C CYS A 35 47.41 44.25 -0.53
N TYR A 36 47.26 44.62 -1.80
CA TYR A 36 48.19 45.51 -2.48
C TYR A 36 48.19 46.91 -1.85
N TYR A 37 47.01 47.43 -1.51
CA TYR A 37 46.85 48.73 -0.85
C TYR A 37 47.55 48.81 0.52
N ILE A 38 47.51 47.72 1.31
CA ILE A 38 48.19 47.62 2.61
C ILE A 38 49.67 47.20 2.52
N GLN A 39 50.29 47.35 1.34
CA GLN A 39 51.71 47.02 1.07
C GLN A 39 52.06 45.51 1.17
N GLY A 40 51.07 44.62 1.06
CA GLY A 40 51.23 43.17 1.04
C GLY A 40 51.40 42.59 -0.36
N LEU A 41 52.53 42.86 -1.01
CA LEU A 41 52.76 42.42 -2.41
C LEU A 41 52.71 40.88 -2.57
N GLY A 42 53.33 40.14 -1.65
CA GLY A 42 53.41 38.68 -1.72
C GLY A 42 52.04 37.99 -1.64
N ILE A 43 51.21 38.41 -0.67
CA ILE A 43 49.85 37.87 -0.51
C ILE A 43 48.92 38.32 -1.64
N SER A 44 49.10 39.55 -2.17
CA SER A 44 48.35 40.03 -3.33
C SER A 44 48.60 39.18 -4.58
N LEU A 45 49.87 38.87 -4.89
CA LEU A 45 50.24 37.99 -6.01
C LEU A 45 49.68 36.57 -5.84
N PHE A 46 49.72 36.03 -4.61
CA PHE A 46 49.11 34.73 -4.29
C PHE A 46 47.59 34.73 -4.55
N LEU A 47 46.89 35.80 -4.17
CA LEU A 47 45.44 35.91 -4.37
C LEU A 47 45.07 36.09 -5.85
N ILE A 48 45.90 36.76 -6.65
CA ILE A 48 45.74 36.85 -8.11
C ILE A 48 45.93 35.46 -8.74
N PHE A 49 46.97 34.72 -8.32
CA PHE A 49 47.16 33.33 -8.74
C PHE A 49 45.96 32.45 -8.37
N LEU A 50 45.46 32.59 -7.14
CA LEU A 50 44.29 31.87 -6.67
C LEU A 50 43.02 32.19 -7.49
N ALA A 51 42.84 33.46 -7.88
CA ALA A 51 41.75 33.84 -8.78
C ALA A 51 41.84 33.12 -10.13
N ALA A 52 43.05 32.96 -10.69
CA ALA A 52 43.27 32.17 -11.89
C ALA A 52 42.96 30.68 -11.69
N VAL A 53 43.29 30.11 -10.52
CA VAL A 53 42.93 28.73 -10.15
C VAL A 53 41.40 28.56 -10.07
N TYR A 54 40.69 29.52 -9.48
CA TYR A 54 39.22 29.49 -9.43
C TYR A 54 38.57 29.67 -10.80
N LEU A 55 39.12 30.53 -11.65
CA LEU A 55 38.67 30.67 -13.04
C LEU A 55 38.86 29.35 -13.79
N PHE A 56 40.01 28.70 -13.65
CA PHE A 56 40.28 27.38 -14.22
C PHE A 56 39.26 26.34 -13.72
N ALA A 57 39.04 26.28 -12.40
CA ALA A 57 38.05 25.39 -11.79
C ALA A 57 36.63 25.63 -12.35
N ALA A 58 36.24 26.90 -12.54
CA ALA A 58 34.96 27.27 -13.14
C ALA A 58 34.84 26.76 -14.58
N SER A 59 35.88 26.93 -15.41
CA SER A 59 35.90 26.48 -16.81
C SER A 59 35.75 24.97 -16.95
N ILE A 60 36.40 24.19 -16.08
CA ILE A 60 36.32 22.72 -16.12
C ILE A 60 35.05 22.15 -15.45
N THR A 61 34.27 22.98 -14.75
CA THR A 61 33.08 22.52 -14.00
C THR A 61 32.06 21.80 -14.88
N LYS A 62 31.90 22.25 -16.14
CA LYS A 62 30.99 21.61 -17.12
C LYS A 62 31.54 20.29 -17.69
N ILE A 63 32.86 20.10 -17.66
CA ILE A 63 33.55 18.95 -18.29
C ILE A 63 33.83 17.86 -17.25
N LYS A 64 34.47 18.22 -16.14
CA LYS A 64 34.85 17.34 -15.03
C LYS A 64 34.43 17.97 -13.69
N PRO A 65 33.14 17.93 -13.33
CA PRO A 65 32.64 18.58 -12.12
C PRO A 65 33.26 18.03 -10.84
N ALA A 66 33.58 16.73 -10.80
CA ALA A 66 34.26 16.14 -9.65
C ALA A 66 35.64 16.75 -9.43
N PHE A 67 36.42 16.93 -10.50
CA PHE A 67 37.75 17.51 -10.42
C PHE A 67 37.71 19.01 -10.08
N ALA A 68 36.74 19.74 -10.64
CA ALA A 68 36.49 21.14 -10.31
C ALA A 68 36.22 21.35 -8.80
N ARG A 69 35.46 20.45 -8.18
CA ARG A 69 35.20 20.47 -6.71
C ARG A 69 36.47 20.31 -5.90
N LEU A 70 37.31 19.34 -6.28
CA LEU A 70 38.56 19.07 -5.59
C LEU A 70 39.47 20.30 -5.64
N ILE A 71 39.63 20.88 -6.83
CA ILE A 71 40.42 22.10 -7.02
C ILE A 71 39.86 23.23 -6.17
N PHE A 72 38.54 23.48 -6.22
CA PHE A 72 37.92 24.55 -5.45
C PHE A 72 38.14 24.37 -3.94
N ILE A 73 37.85 23.19 -3.38
CA ILE A 73 37.94 22.95 -1.94
C ILE A 73 39.38 23.01 -1.46
N ILE A 74 40.32 22.39 -2.18
CA ILE A 74 41.74 22.42 -1.82
C ILE A 74 42.25 23.87 -1.86
N SER A 75 41.97 24.58 -2.95
CA SER A 75 42.42 25.97 -3.12
C SER A 75 41.80 26.90 -2.09
N PHE A 76 40.52 26.70 -1.75
CA PHE A 76 39.83 27.47 -0.71
C PHE A 76 40.46 27.24 0.66
N ASN A 77 40.60 25.99 1.10
CA ASN A 77 41.21 25.67 2.38
C ASN A 77 42.67 26.16 2.48
N LEU A 78 43.46 25.96 1.41
CA LEU A 78 44.82 26.44 1.34
C LEU A 78 44.90 27.97 1.38
N SER A 79 43.99 28.65 0.69
CA SER A 79 43.94 30.12 0.69
C SER A 79 43.66 30.67 2.08
N VAL A 80 42.70 30.10 2.80
CA VAL A 80 42.39 30.49 4.19
C VAL A 80 43.62 30.27 5.06
N ALA A 81 44.30 29.13 4.90
CA ALA A 81 45.50 28.83 5.69
C ALA A 81 46.69 29.77 5.39
N VAL A 82 46.91 30.11 4.12
CA VAL A 82 47.98 31.03 3.71
C VAL A 82 47.68 32.46 4.17
N ILE A 83 46.44 32.92 4.01
CA ILE A 83 46.01 34.24 4.51
C ILE A 83 46.13 34.28 6.05
N ALA A 84 45.76 33.21 6.74
CA ALA A 84 45.88 33.10 8.19
C ALA A 84 47.33 33.14 8.68
N SER A 85 48.23 32.47 7.96
CA SER A 85 49.66 32.49 8.23
C SER A 85 50.30 33.86 7.94
N TYR A 86 49.76 34.60 6.97
CA TYR A 86 50.28 35.91 6.60
C TYR A 86 49.89 37.02 7.60
N PHE A 87 48.64 37.04 8.06
CA PHE A 87 48.13 38.06 8.98
C PHE A 87 48.19 37.66 10.46
N GLY A 88 48.53 36.40 10.76
CA GLY A 88 48.63 35.88 12.12
C GLY A 88 47.28 35.66 12.81
N ARG A 89 47.35 35.30 14.10
CA ARG A 89 46.19 34.88 14.91
C ARG A 89 45.10 35.94 15.07
N GLY A 90 45.44 37.23 14.94
CA GLY A 90 44.56 38.38 15.20
C GLY A 90 43.42 38.58 14.20
N ALA A 91 43.33 37.81 13.11
CA ALA A 91 42.36 38.03 12.04
C ALA A 91 41.22 36.99 11.98
N SER A 92 40.95 36.28 13.08
CA SER A 92 39.74 35.45 13.27
C SER A 92 39.49 34.34 12.24
N PHE A 93 40.54 33.84 11.57
CA PHE A 93 40.42 32.84 10.49
C PHE A 93 39.83 31.49 10.92
N GLU A 94 39.81 31.19 12.22
CA GLU A 94 39.18 30.00 12.79
C GLU A 94 37.70 29.91 12.39
N LEU A 95 37.01 31.06 12.29
CA LEU A 95 35.60 31.12 11.91
C LEU A 95 35.40 30.82 10.41
N ILE A 96 36.29 31.31 9.53
CA ILE A 96 36.26 31.01 8.08
C ILE A 96 36.49 29.51 7.83
N LEU A 97 37.30 28.90 8.69
CA LEU A 97 37.64 27.49 8.62
C LEU A 97 36.47 26.59 9.05
N MET A 98 35.59 27.06 9.94
CA MET A 98 34.30 26.39 10.22
C MET A 98 33.36 26.39 9.00
N TYR A 99 33.34 27.47 8.21
CA TYR A 99 32.60 27.51 6.94
C TYR A 99 33.15 26.48 5.94
N ALA A 100 34.47 26.30 5.88
CA ALA A 100 35.10 25.30 5.01
C ALA A 100 34.65 23.86 5.31
N ILE A 101 34.40 23.53 6.58
CA ILE A 101 33.87 22.21 6.99
C ILE A 101 32.48 21.98 6.39
N GLY A 102 31.61 23.00 6.47
CA GLY A 102 30.23 22.92 6.02
C GLY A 102 30.07 22.88 4.50
N LEU A 103 31.01 23.50 3.77
CA LEU A 103 31.07 23.51 2.32
C LEU A 103 31.13 22.08 1.72
N SER A 104 31.81 21.15 2.40
CA SER A 104 31.90 19.72 2.00
C SER A 104 30.53 19.05 1.88
N PHE A 105 29.58 19.39 2.76
CA PHE A 105 28.22 18.83 2.76
C PHE A 105 27.34 19.38 1.64
N ILE A 106 27.66 20.58 1.13
CA ILE A 106 26.96 21.19 0.00
C ILE A 106 27.52 20.65 -1.31
N ILE A 107 28.84 20.56 -1.39
CA ILE A 107 29.56 20.26 -2.62
C ILE A 107 29.53 18.76 -2.97
N PHE A 108 29.56 17.88 -1.96
CA PHE A 108 29.54 16.43 -2.15
C PHE A 108 28.23 15.78 -1.73
N SER A 109 27.97 14.60 -2.30
CA SER A 109 26.85 13.76 -1.90
C SER A 109 27.22 12.91 -0.69
N TYR A 110 26.58 13.11 0.47
CA TYR A 110 26.79 12.18 1.59
C TYR A 110 26.47 10.71 1.21
N ARG A 111 25.43 10.50 0.38
CA ARG A 111 25.01 9.15 -0.07
C ARG A 111 25.98 8.46 -1.06
N ARG A 112 26.81 9.21 -1.81
CA ARG A 112 27.63 8.65 -2.91
C ARG A 112 29.13 8.91 -2.76
N GLU A 113 29.51 9.95 -2.03
CA GLU A 113 30.86 10.49 -1.94
C GLU A 113 31.24 10.67 -0.46
N LYS A 114 30.82 9.72 0.39
CA LYS A 114 31.01 9.77 1.84
C LYS A 114 32.47 9.98 2.23
N GLU A 115 33.37 9.24 1.60
CA GLU A 115 34.82 9.36 1.81
C GLU A 115 35.34 10.77 1.48
N MET A 116 34.85 11.38 0.40
CA MET A 116 35.24 12.76 0.06
C MET A 116 34.70 13.76 1.08
N VAL A 117 33.46 13.61 1.54
CA VAL A 117 32.90 14.48 2.59
C VAL A 117 33.78 14.40 3.85
N ILE A 118 34.12 13.19 4.29
CA ILE A 118 34.97 12.99 5.48
C ILE A 118 36.35 13.62 5.26
N ALA A 119 37.03 13.29 4.16
CA ALA A 119 38.37 13.80 3.85
C ALA A 119 38.40 15.34 3.80
N PHE A 120 37.43 15.97 3.13
CA PHE A 120 37.39 17.42 2.96
C PHE A 120 36.81 18.18 4.15
N SER A 121 36.12 17.51 5.08
CA SER A 121 35.79 18.10 6.38
C SER A 121 36.97 18.00 7.37
N ILE A 122 37.84 17.00 7.23
CA ILE A 122 39.06 16.86 8.03
C ILE A 122 40.14 17.86 7.57
N LEU A 123 40.26 18.11 6.26
CA LEU A 123 41.24 19.03 5.69
C LEU A 123 41.33 20.40 6.39
N PRO A 124 40.25 21.20 6.54
CA PRO A 124 40.30 22.46 7.28
C PRO A 124 40.83 22.27 8.69
N VAL A 125 40.30 21.29 9.44
CA VAL A 125 40.70 21.00 10.82
C VAL A 125 42.21 20.71 10.90
N THR A 126 42.75 19.93 9.97
CA THR A 126 44.19 19.66 9.93
C THR A 126 45.03 20.90 9.64
N LEU A 127 44.59 21.76 8.72
CA LEU A 127 45.29 23.02 8.43
C LEU A 127 45.25 23.97 9.63
N TRP A 128 44.14 24.02 10.35
CA TRP A 128 44.03 24.79 11.58
C TRP A 128 44.96 24.27 12.68
N ILE A 129 45.02 22.96 12.89
CA ILE A 129 45.95 22.35 13.85
C ILE A 129 47.40 22.70 13.50
N ILE A 130 47.78 22.60 12.22
CA ILE A 130 49.13 22.97 11.76
C ILE A 130 49.42 24.44 12.07
N LEU A 131 48.49 25.35 11.73
CA LEU A 131 48.65 26.77 12.00
C LEU A 131 48.77 27.05 13.50
N TYR A 132 47.93 26.43 14.32
CA TYR A 132 47.93 26.56 15.78
C TYR A 132 49.27 26.19 16.39
N PHE A 133 49.88 25.06 15.97
CA PHE A 133 51.19 24.65 16.47
C PHE A 133 52.36 25.52 15.99
N THR A 134 52.14 26.30 14.93
CA THR A 134 53.14 27.26 14.41
C THR A 134 52.87 28.69 14.85
N ASP A 135 51.96 28.92 15.81
CA ASP A 135 51.49 30.24 16.23
C ASP A 135 51.06 31.15 15.05
N PHE A 136 50.58 30.53 13.96
CA PHE A 136 50.23 31.19 12.70
C PHE A 136 51.41 31.91 12.02
N GLU A 137 52.66 31.49 12.25
CA GLU A 137 53.87 32.14 11.71
C GLU A 137 54.53 31.42 10.52
N LEU A 138 53.90 30.36 10.00
CA LEU A 138 54.47 29.43 9.01
C LEU A 138 54.98 30.09 7.71
N LEU A 139 54.40 31.22 7.30
CA LEU A 139 54.72 31.96 6.06
C LEU A 139 54.93 33.46 6.31
N LYS A 140 55.18 33.85 7.57
CA LYS A 140 55.30 35.24 7.98
C LYS A 140 56.53 35.88 7.32
N ASN A 141 56.29 36.85 6.43
CA ASN A 141 57.36 37.56 5.70
C ASN A 141 57.19 39.09 5.75
N SER A 142 56.29 39.65 6.56
CA SER A 142 56.08 41.11 6.61
C SER A 142 55.54 41.65 7.94
N SER A 143 55.94 42.91 8.18
CA SER A 143 55.63 43.82 9.27
C SER A 143 54.30 44.55 9.04
N VAL A 144 53.18 43.83 8.94
CA VAL A 144 51.86 44.49 8.94
C VAL A 144 51.63 45.05 10.35
N ASN A 145 51.29 46.34 10.45
CA ASN A 145 51.04 46.98 11.74
C ASN A 145 49.91 46.22 12.48
N PRO A 146 50.15 45.73 13.72
CA PRO A 146 49.12 45.10 14.55
C PRO A 146 47.81 45.90 14.62
N ASP A 147 47.88 47.24 14.62
CA ASP A 147 46.69 48.10 14.64
C ASP A 147 45.78 47.87 13.41
N ILE A 148 46.36 47.63 12.22
CA ILE A 148 45.59 47.38 11.00
C ILE A 148 44.91 46.00 11.05
N ILE A 149 45.57 45.02 11.69
CA ILE A 149 45.02 43.67 11.86
C ILE A 149 43.75 43.73 12.72
N ASP A 150 43.83 44.43 13.86
CA ASP A 150 42.72 44.49 14.82
C ASP A 150 41.60 45.45 14.38
N THR A 151 41.93 46.60 13.78
CA THR A 151 40.91 47.62 13.42
C THR A 151 40.26 47.40 12.06
N VAL A 152 40.94 46.75 11.12
CA VAL A 152 40.46 46.59 9.74
C VAL A 152 40.26 45.12 9.37
N ILE A 153 41.27 44.27 9.55
CA ILE A 153 41.24 42.90 9.03
C ILE A 153 40.28 42.01 9.84
N TYR A 154 40.33 42.11 11.17
CA TYR A 154 39.49 41.32 12.06
C TYR A 154 37.99 41.57 11.85
N PRO A 155 37.47 42.82 11.85
CA PRO A 155 36.05 43.08 11.55
C PRO A 155 35.63 42.62 10.15
N ILE A 156 36.49 42.79 9.14
CA ILE A 156 36.23 42.32 7.77
C ILE A 156 36.13 40.79 7.72
N SER A 157 37.03 40.07 8.41
CA SER A 157 37.05 38.62 8.48
C SER A 157 35.78 38.06 9.16
N ILE A 158 35.35 38.66 10.26
CA ILE A 158 34.10 38.28 10.95
C ILE A 158 32.89 38.55 10.06
N LEU A 159 32.80 39.75 9.47
CA LEU A 159 31.68 40.10 8.60
C LEU A 159 31.61 39.17 7.39
N THR A 160 32.75 38.89 6.77
CA THR A 160 32.86 37.95 5.64
C THR A 160 32.42 36.55 6.06
N THR A 161 32.83 36.08 7.25
CA THR A 161 32.42 34.77 7.75
C THR A 161 30.92 34.70 7.99
N LEU A 162 30.33 35.70 8.63
CA LEU A 162 28.89 35.74 8.88
C LEU A 162 28.08 35.72 7.57
N ILE A 163 28.54 36.46 6.56
CA ILE A 163 27.94 36.46 5.22
C ILE A 163 28.05 35.07 4.58
N LEU A 164 29.24 34.46 4.63
CA LEU A 164 29.47 33.13 4.04
C LEU A 164 28.64 32.04 4.74
N VAL A 165 28.61 32.00 6.07
CA VAL A 165 27.81 31.03 6.84
C VAL A 165 26.32 31.23 6.61
N SER A 166 25.84 32.48 6.59
CA SER A 166 24.43 32.79 6.31
C SER A 166 24.04 32.37 4.90
N PHE A 167 24.90 32.64 3.91
CA PHE A 167 24.75 32.17 2.54
C PHE A 167 24.72 30.63 2.49
N GLN A 168 25.62 29.96 3.21
CA GLN A 168 25.68 28.50 3.30
C GLN A 168 24.35 27.89 3.77
N LEU A 169 23.85 28.38 4.90
CA LEU A 169 22.63 27.91 5.53
C LEU A 169 21.42 28.21 4.66
N GLY A 170 21.29 29.44 4.17
CA GLY A 170 20.18 29.84 3.29
C GLY A 170 20.15 29.02 2.00
N TYR A 171 21.31 28.83 1.37
CA TYR A 171 21.42 28.00 0.17
C TYR A 171 21.10 26.53 0.47
N TYR A 172 21.61 25.97 1.58
CA TYR A 172 21.28 24.60 2.01
C TYR A 172 19.78 24.40 2.26
N ILE A 173 19.11 25.35 2.92
CA ILE A 173 17.66 25.31 3.18
C ILE A 173 16.88 25.34 1.86
N TYR A 174 17.21 26.26 0.96
CA TYR A 174 16.61 26.34 -0.39
C TYR A 174 16.78 25.04 -1.17
N LEU A 175 17.97 24.44 -1.04
CA LEU A 175 18.31 23.18 -1.67
C LEU A 175 17.47 22.00 -1.14
N VAL A 176 17.24 21.93 0.17
CA VAL A 176 16.50 20.85 0.83
C VAL A 176 15.00 20.99 0.61
N SER A 177 14.46 22.21 0.70
CA SER A 177 13.01 22.47 0.59
C SER A 177 12.44 22.05 -0.77
N GLY A 178 13.10 22.44 -1.87
CA GLY A 178 12.66 22.07 -3.22
C GLY A 178 12.73 20.56 -3.48
N PHE A 179 13.68 19.86 -2.86
CA PHE A 179 13.76 18.39 -2.98
C PHE A 179 12.62 17.71 -2.20
N SER A 180 12.33 18.18 -0.99
CA SER A 180 11.24 17.63 -0.15
C SER A 180 9.88 17.75 -0.83
N GLN A 181 9.56 18.92 -1.41
CA GLN A 181 8.30 19.14 -2.14
C GLN A 181 8.16 18.26 -3.39
N LEU A 182 9.25 18.08 -4.15
CA LEU A 182 9.25 17.19 -5.31
C LEU A 182 8.99 15.73 -4.90
N VAL A 183 9.61 15.27 -3.82
CA VAL A 183 9.40 13.91 -3.31
C VAL A 183 7.96 13.72 -2.84
N HIS A 184 7.41 14.69 -2.10
CA HIS A 184 6.04 14.62 -1.61
C HIS A 184 5.01 14.60 -2.75
N SER A 185 5.15 15.49 -3.74
CA SER A 185 4.23 15.53 -4.89
C SER A 185 4.29 14.27 -5.75
N LYS A 186 5.48 13.69 -5.96
CA LYS A 186 5.64 12.41 -6.67
C LYS A 186 5.00 11.25 -5.90
N LYS A 187 5.13 11.23 -4.57
CA LYS A 187 4.46 10.23 -3.71
C LYS A 187 2.95 10.37 -3.82
N GLN A 188 2.41 11.59 -3.71
CA GLN A 188 0.97 11.83 -3.76
C GLN A 188 0.38 11.43 -5.12
N ALA A 189 1.00 11.83 -6.22
CA ALA A 189 0.55 11.45 -7.56
C ALA A 189 0.54 9.93 -7.79
N ALA A 190 1.48 9.20 -7.19
CA ALA A 190 1.50 7.73 -7.26
C ALA A 190 0.35 7.09 -6.46
N ILE A 191 0.01 7.64 -5.29
CA ILE A 191 -1.13 7.19 -4.48
C ILE A 191 -2.44 7.45 -5.23
N ASP A 192 -2.63 8.67 -5.75
CA ASP A 192 -3.86 9.05 -6.46
C ASP A 192 -4.07 8.16 -7.71
N ALA A 193 -3.01 7.88 -8.46
CA ALA A 193 -3.06 6.95 -9.59
C ALA A 193 -3.43 5.52 -9.18
N SER A 194 -2.92 5.03 -8.05
CA SER A 194 -3.26 3.71 -7.50
C SER A 194 -4.73 3.62 -7.07
N ASN A 195 -5.24 4.66 -6.39
CA ASN A 195 -6.63 4.74 -5.96
C ASN A 195 -7.58 4.84 -7.16
N ALA A 196 -7.25 5.66 -8.16
CA ALA A 196 -8.04 5.77 -9.39
C ALA A 196 -8.13 4.42 -10.13
N LYS A 197 -7.02 3.67 -10.22
CA LYS A 197 -7.00 2.33 -10.81
C LYS A 197 -7.93 1.36 -10.04
N THR A 198 -7.92 1.42 -8.72
CA THR A 198 -8.75 0.55 -7.87
C THR A 198 -10.23 0.87 -8.03
N ASN A 199 -10.59 2.15 -8.00
CA ASN A 199 -11.97 2.61 -8.20
C ASN A 199 -12.49 2.22 -9.58
N PHE A 200 -11.69 2.43 -10.63
CA PHE A 200 -12.04 2.02 -11.98
C PHE A 200 -12.35 0.52 -12.06
N LEU A 201 -11.47 -0.33 -11.51
CA LEU A 201 -11.69 -1.78 -11.50
C LEU A 201 -12.93 -2.17 -10.71
N SER A 202 -13.19 -1.51 -9.57
CA SER A 202 -14.41 -1.73 -8.77
C SER A 202 -15.68 -1.41 -9.56
N THR A 203 -15.72 -0.27 -10.25
CA THR A 203 -16.85 0.11 -11.09
C THR A 203 -17.04 -0.87 -12.24
N VAL A 204 -15.97 -1.17 -13.00
CA VAL A 204 -16.02 -2.13 -14.11
C VAL A 204 -16.50 -3.51 -13.64
N SER A 205 -16.07 -3.95 -12.47
CA SER A 205 -16.55 -5.22 -11.95
C SER A 205 -18.03 -5.21 -11.59
N HIS A 206 -18.58 -4.09 -11.11
CA HIS A 206 -20.00 -3.99 -10.87
C HIS A 206 -20.78 -4.06 -12.20
N GLU A 207 -20.33 -3.31 -13.20
CA GLU A 207 -20.92 -3.29 -14.55
C GLU A 207 -20.83 -4.64 -15.27
N ILE A 208 -19.79 -5.44 -15.02
CA ILE A 208 -19.66 -6.80 -15.59
C ILE A 208 -20.48 -7.82 -14.79
N ARG A 209 -20.56 -7.69 -13.46
CA ARG A 209 -21.26 -8.65 -12.60
C ARG A 209 -22.76 -8.72 -12.91
N THR A 210 -23.40 -7.58 -13.14
CA THR A 210 -24.84 -7.49 -13.43
C THR A 210 -25.28 -8.31 -14.65
N PRO A 211 -24.73 -8.12 -15.87
CA PRO A 211 -25.10 -8.94 -17.02
C PRO A 211 -24.68 -10.39 -16.87
N LEU A 212 -23.56 -10.67 -16.19
CA LEU A 212 -23.07 -12.03 -16.00
C LEU A 212 -23.96 -12.84 -15.05
N ASN A 213 -24.45 -12.23 -13.98
CA ASN A 213 -25.44 -12.85 -13.08
C ASN A 213 -26.75 -13.14 -13.82
N ALA A 214 -27.19 -12.26 -14.73
CA ALA A 214 -28.36 -12.51 -15.57
C ALA A 214 -28.15 -13.72 -16.50
N VAL A 215 -26.98 -13.83 -17.14
CA VAL A 215 -26.62 -15.00 -17.99
C VAL A 215 -26.61 -16.29 -17.17
N ILE A 216 -26.04 -16.28 -15.96
CA ILE A 216 -26.03 -17.46 -15.08
C ILE A 216 -27.44 -17.81 -14.61
N GLY A 217 -28.25 -16.82 -14.23
CA GLY A 217 -29.64 -17.03 -13.82
C GLY A 217 -30.47 -17.67 -14.94
N LEU A 218 -30.39 -17.13 -16.16
CA LEU A 218 -31.05 -17.70 -17.34
C LEU A 218 -30.55 -19.12 -17.63
N SER A 219 -29.24 -19.37 -17.50
CA SER A 219 -28.68 -20.72 -17.68
C SER A 219 -29.23 -21.72 -16.67
N HIS A 220 -29.44 -21.30 -15.43
CA HIS A 220 -29.99 -22.15 -14.39
C HIS A 220 -31.45 -22.48 -14.67
N ILE A 221 -32.26 -21.48 -15.05
CA ILE A 221 -33.66 -21.65 -15.46
C ILE A 221 -33.77 -22.60 -16.65
N LEU A 222 -32.90 -22.44 -17.66
CA LEU A 222 -32.86 -23.33 -18.82
C LEU A 222 -32.49 -24.78 -18.43
N GLY A 223 -31.65 -24.94 -17.41
CA GLY A 223 -31.24 -26.25 -16.90
C GLY A 223 -32.35 -26.98 -16.13
N GLU A 224 -33.19 -26.25 -15.40
CA GLU A 224 -34.30 -26.82 -14.63
C GLU A 224 -35.58 -27.04 -15.45
N ASN A 225 -35.74 -26.35 -16.59
CA ASN A 225 -36.92 -26.45 -17.45
C ASN A 225 -36.88 -27.63 -18.44
N ASN A 226 -36.58 -28.84 -17.95
CA ASN A 226 -36.55 -30.07 -18.75
C ASN A 226 -35.88 -29.89 -20.14
N PRO A 227 -34.62 -29.43 -20.21
CA PRO A 227 -33.92 -29.22 -21.47
C PRO A 227 -33.77 -30.53 -22.23
N ARG A 228 -33.74 -30.46 -23.57
CA ARG A 228 -33.47 -31.63 -24.40
C ARG A 228 -32.06 -32.18 -24.09
N GLU A 229 -31.86 -33.48 -24.30
CA GLU A 229 -30.57 -34.14 -24.01
C GLU A 229 -29.38 -33.48 -24.74
N ASP A 230 -29.59 -32.99 -25.98
CA ASP A 230 -28.57 -32.26 -26.75
C ASP A 230 -28.22 -30.88 -26.16
N GLN A 231 -29.10 -30.31 -25.35
CA GLN A 231 -28.95 -28.97 -24.76
C GLN A 231 -28.32 -28.99 -23.37
N LYS A 232 -28.47 -30.08 -22.61
CA LYS A 232 -27.97 -30.19 -21.23
C LYS A 232 -26.49 -29.84 -21.13
N GLN A 233 -25.66 -30.44 -21.99
CA GLN A 233 -24.21 -30.23 -21.97
C GLN A 233 -23.83 -28.77 -22.31
N ASN A 234 -24.57 -28.13 -23.21
CA ASN A 234 -24.36 -26.72 -23.57
C ASN A 234 -24.78 -25.77 -22.44
N ILE A 235 -25.88 -26.06 -21.75
CA ILE A 235 -26.36 -25.28 -20.61
C ILE A 235 -25.39 -25.40 -19.42
N GLU A 236 -24.90 -26.61 -19.14
CA GLU A 236 -23.86 -26.83 -18.13
C GLU A 236 -22.57 -26.08 -18.48
N ALA A 237 -22.12 -26.15 -19.74
CA ALA A 237 -20.94 -25.42 -20.20
C ALA A 237 -21.10 -23.89 -20.06
N LEU A 238 -22.30 -23.37 -20.34
CA LEU A 238 -22.62 -21.95 -20.21
C LEU A 238 -22.63 -21.49 -18.75
N ASN A 239 -23.26 -22.27 -17.85
CA ASN A 239 -23.27 -22.00 -16.41
C ASN A 239 -21.85 -22.06 -15.82
N TYR A 240 -21.08 -23.09 -16.21
CA TYR A 240 -19.68 -23.26 -15.82
C TYR A 240 -18.81 -22.07 -16.27
N SER A 241 -18.95 -21.64 -17.53
CA SER A 241 -18.20 -20.50 -18.07
C SER A 241 -18.54 -19.18 -17.37
N GLY A 242 -19.82 -18.96 -17.05
CA GLY A 242 -20.26 -17.80 -16.28
C GLY A 242 -19.67 -17.75 -14.88
N LYS A 243 -19.67 -18.89 -14.18
CA LYS A 243 -19.05 -19.02 -12.84
C LYS A 243 -17.55 -18.78 -12.86
N ILE A 244 -16.84 -19.28 -13.88
CA ILE A 244 -15.40 -19.01 -14.04
C ILE A 244 -15.16 -17.51 -14.21
N LEU A 245 -15.94 -16.84 -15.06
CA LEU A 245 -15.75 -15.42 -15.35
C LEU A 245 -16.01 -14.55 -14.11
N LEU A 246 -17.04 -14.87 -13.32
CA LEU A 246 -17.28 -14.21 -12.03
C LEU A 246 -16.10 -14.39 -11.06
N ASN A 247 -15.58 -15.61 -10.96
CA ASN A 247 -14.45 -15.90 -10.08
C ASN A 247 -13.19 -15.15 -10.55
N LEU A 248 -12.92 -15.12 -11.86
CA LEU A 248 -11.82 -14.34 -12.43
C LEU A 248 -11.97 -12.86 -12.11
N LEU A 249 -13.16 -12.30 -12.28
CA LEU A 249 -13.46 -10.90 -11.99
C LEU A 249 -13.24 -10.57 -10.51
N ASN A 250 -13.76 -11.41 -9.61
CA ASN A 250 -13.57 -11.25 -8.17
C ASN A 250 -12.08 -11.34 -7.78
N ASN A 251 -11.32 -12.26 -8.36
CA ASN A 251 -9.88 -12.37 -8.11
C ASN A 251 -9.09 -11.14 -8.60
N VAL A 252 -9.48 -10.56 -9.75
CA VAL A 252 -8.86 -9.32 -10.25
C VAL A 252 -9.16 -8.15 -9.31
N LEU A 253 -10.40 -8.04 -8.82
CA LEU A 253 -10.77 -7.03 -7.84
C LEU A 253 -10.00 -7.20 -6.53
N ASP A 254 -9.96 -8.41 -5.99
CA ASP A 254 -9.27 -8.71 -4.74
C ASP A 254 -7.78 -8.34 -4.85
N LEU A 255 -7.11 -8.75 -5.93
CA LEU A 255 -5.73 -8.37 -6.20
C LEU A 255 -5.54 -6.84 -6.26
N SER A 256 -6.45 -6.14 -6.94
CA SER A 256 -6.40 -4.68 -7.07
C SER A 256 -6.56 -3.97 -5.72
N LYS A 257 -7.53 -4.39 -4.89
CA LYS A 257 -7.74 -3.85 -3.54
C LYS A 257 -6.56 -4.11 -2.63
N MET A 258 -5.97 -5.32 -2.71
CA MET A 258 -4.79 -5.68 -1.91
C MET A 258 -3.55 -4.85 -2.28
N GLN A 259 -3.45 -4.37 -3.53
CA GLN A 259 -2.34 -3.52 -3.96
C GLN A 259 -2.47 -2.05 -3.52
N SER A 260 -3.69 -1.56 -3.30
CA SER A 260 -3.94 -0.14 -3.00
C SER A 260 -4.17 0.17 -1.53
N SER A 261 -4.65 -0.81 -0.74
CA SER A 261 -4.89 -0.68 0.69
C SER A 261 -4.33 -1.85 1.47
N ASN A 262 -3.82 -1.60 2.69
CA ASN A 262 -3.49 -2.67 3.64
C ASN A 262 -4.74 -3.52 3.92
N ILE A 263 -4.58 -4.85 3.93
CA ILE A 263 -5.66 -5.78 4.27
C ILE A 263 -5.98 -5.59 5.77
N ASN A 264 -7.18 -5.11 6.08
CA ASN A 264 -7.70 -5.18 7.44
C ASN A 264 -8.21 -6.61 7.67
N LEU A 265 -7.62 -7.29 8.65
CA LEU A 265 -8.04 -8.63 9.06
C LEU A 265 -9.10 -8.52 10.15
N ASP A 266 -10.19 -9.26 9.99
CA ASP A 266 -11.24 -9.36 10.98
C ASP A 266 -11.05 -10.63 11.82
N HIS A 267 -10.42 -10.48 12.98
CA HIS A 267 -10.08 -11.62 13.82
C HIS A 267 -11.27 -12.04 14.67
N VAL A 268 -11.78 -13.25 14.43
CA VAL A 268 -12.85 -13.85 15.21
C VAL A 268 -12.39 -15.14 15.91
N PRO A 269 -12.95 -15.49 17.08
CA PRO A 269 -12.69 -16.77 17.72
C PRO A 269 -13.10 -17.92 16.80
N THR A 270 -12.15 -18.77 16.43
CA THR A 270 -12.33 -19.76 15.37
C THR A 270 -11.94 -21.16 15.85
N ASP A 271 -12.85 -22.12 15.67
CA ASP A 271 -12.52 -23.55 15.69
C ASP A 271 -12.02 -23.99 14.31
N LEU A 272 -10.69 -24.02 14.18
CA LEU A 272 -10.02 -24.40 12.94
C LEU A 272 -10.34 -25.85 12.52
N THR A 273 -10.60 -26.73 13.48
CA THR A 273 -10.88 -28.15 13.21
C THR A 273 -12.18 -28.30 12.44
N SER A 274 -13.23 -27.62 12.89
CA SER A 274 -14.55 -27.65 12.25
C SER A 274 -14.50 -27.01 10.85
N ALA A 275 -13.83 -25.87 10.70
CA ALA A 275 -13.69 -25.20 9.42
C ALA A 275 -12.99 -26.09 8.36
N LEU A 276 -11.90 -26.76 8.73
CA LEU A 276 -11.15 -27.62 7.80
C LEU A 276 -11.88 -28.92 7.45
N LYS A 277 -12.65 -29.49 8.39
CA LYS A 277 -13.55 -30.62 8.08
C LYS A 277 -14.59 -30.23 7.03
N GLN A 278 -15.11 -29.00 7.08
CA GLN A 278 -16.03 -28.48 6.06
C GLN A 278 -15.33 -28.31 4.71
N ILE A 279 -14.12 -27.76 4.68
CA ILE A 279 -13.32 -27.65 3.45
C ILE A 279 -13.07 -29.03 2.84
N LYS A 280 -12.72 -30.03 3.65
CA LYS A 280 -12.57 -31.41 3.17
C LYS A 280 -13.85 -31.88 2.49
N LYS A 281 -15.00 -31.76 3.16
CA LYS A 281 -16.30 -32.19 2.63
C LYS A 281 -16.64 -31.52 1.29
N ILE A 282 -16.31 -30.24 1.13
CA ILE A 282 -16.57 -29.49 -0.11
C ILE A 282 -15.71 -30.01 -1.29
N HIS A 283 -14.43 -30.28 -1.05
CA HIS A 283 -13.48 -30.64 -2.12
C HIS A 283 -13.31 -32.15 -2.34
N GLU A 284 -13.76 -32.98 -1.41
CA GLU A 284 -13.70 -34.45 -1.50
C GLU A 284 -14.48 -34.96 -2.71
N THR A 285 -15.63 -34.37 -3.02
CA THR A 285 -16.41 -34.71 -4.24
C THR A 285 -15.60 -34.49 -5.52
N ASN A 286 -14.88 -33.38 -5.62
CA ASN A 286 -14.04 -33.08 -6.79
C ASN A 286 -12.86 -34.06 -6.90
N CYS A 287 -12.32 -34.50 -5.77
CA CYS A 287 -11.26 -35.50 -5.71
C CYS A 287 -11.77 -36.88 -6.20
N ILE A 288 -12.95 -37.30 -5.72
CA ILE A 288 -13.60 -38.56 -6.12
C ILE A 288 -13.86 -38.57 -7.63
N GLN A 289 -14.40 -37.49 -8.18
CA GLN A 289 -14.63 -37.36 -9.63
C GLN A 289 -13.34 -37.51 -10.44
N LYS A 290 -12.22 -37.00 -9.92
CA LYS A 290 -10.90 -37.11 -10.54
C LYS A 290 -10.13 -38.39 -10.17
N LYS A 291 -10.72 -39.28 -9.36
CA LYS A 291 -10.11 -40.52 -8.86
C LYS A 291 -8.81 -40.29 -8.07
N ILE A 292 -8.77 -39.21 -7.28
CA ILE A 292 -7.69 -38.90 -6.33
C ILE A 292 -8.24 -38.88 -4.90
N THR A 293 -7.39 -39.10 -3.90
CA THR A 293 -7.80 -39.13 -2.48
C THR A 293 -7.56 -37.79 -1.80
N MET A 294 -8.51 -37.34 -0.96
CA MET A 294 -8.33 -36.16 -0.12
C MET A 294 -8.08 -36.56 1.35
N ASN A 295 -6.90 -36.23 1.86
CA ASN A 295 -6.51 -36.51 3.25
C ASN A 295 -6.52 -35.22 4.07
N LEU A 296 -6.94 -35.33 5.32
CA LEU A 296 -6.93 -34.24 6.29
C LEU A 296 -6.27 -34.74 7.58
N PHE A 297 -5.16 -34.11 7.95
CA PHE A 297 -4.46 -34.36 9.20
C PHE A 297 -4.52 -33.10 10.05
N ILE A 298 -5.12 -33.22 11.24
CA ILE A 298 -5.27 -32.14 12.20
C ILE A 298 -4.73 -32.66 13.52
N ASP A 299 -3.84 -31.93 14.16
CA ASP A 299 -3.36 -32.23 15.51
C ASP A 299 -4.53 -32.16 16.52
N ASP A 300 -4.72 -33.22 17.31
CA ASP A 300 -5.89 -33.47 18.17
C ASP A 300 -6.12 -32.43 19.28
N LYS A 301 -5.21 -31.44 19.44
CA LYS A 301 -5.27 -30.44 20.52
C LYS A 301 -5.21 -28.99 20.04
N ILE A 302 -5.57 -28.68 18.80
CA ILE A 302 -5.60 -27.27 18.35
C ILE A 302 -6.64 -26.51 19.17
N PRO A 303 -6.23 -25.47 19.93
CA PRO A 303 -7.16 -24.67 20.69
C PRO A 303 -7.93 -23.74 19.74
N VAL A 304 -8.98 -23.12 20.27
CA VAL A 304 -9.66 -22.01 19.59
C VAL A 304 -8.68 -20.86 19.44
N ILE A 305 -8.67 -20.21 18.28
CA ILE A 305 -7.71 -19.13 17.97
C ILE A 305 -8.41 -17.91 17.40
N TRP A 306 -7.80 -16.74 17.59
CA TRP A 306 -8.24 -15.51 16.94
C TRP A 306 -7.76 -15.49 15.48
N LEU A 307 -8.66 -15.65 14.52
CA LEU A 307 -8.30 -15.78 13.11
C LEU A 307 -9.37 -15.14 12.22
N ASP A 308 -8.94 -14.51 11.14
CA ASP A 308 -9.85 -14.17 10.04
C ASP A 308 -10.12 -15.43 9.22
N ILE A 309 -11.19 -16.14 9.60
CA ILE A 309 -11.55 -17.41 9.00
C ILE A 309 -11.92 -17.28 7.51
N VAL A 310 -12.46 -16.14 7.09
CA VAL A 310 -12.84 -15.91 5.69
C VAL A 310 -11.59 -15.85 4.82
N ARG A 311 -10.60 -15.04 5.23
CA ARG A 311 -9.31 -14.92 4.53
C ARG A 311 -8.51 -16.21 4.60
N TYR A 312 -8.53 -16.89 5.75
CA TYR A 312 -7.86 -18.18 5.89
C TYR A 312 -8.46 -19.23 4.96
N ASN A 313 -9.79 -19.34 4.91
CA ASN A 313 -10.48 -20.25 4.00
C ASN A 313 -10.20 -19.89 2.53
N GLN A 314 -10.09 -18.60 2.19
CA GLN A 314 -9.69 -18.17 0.85
C GLN A 314 -8.29 -18.68 0.47
N VAL A 315 -7.34 -18.67 1.41
CA VAL A 315 -5.99 -19.25 1.21
C VAL A 315 -6.07 -20.76 0.98
N ILE A 316 -6.73 -21.50 1.88
CA ILE A 316 -6.83 -22.95 1.79
C ILE A 316 -7.53 -23.38 0.51
N ASN A 317 -8.66 -22.74 0.17
CA ASN A 317 -9.40 -23.06 -1.05
C ASN A 317 -8.55 -22.86 -2.31
N ASN A 318 -7.79 -21.76 -2.40
CA ASN A 318 -6.90 -21.53 -3.54
C ASN A 318 -5.79 -22.58 -3.65
N LEU A 319 -5.18 -22.98 -2.52
CA LEU A 319 -4.13 -24.00 -2.52
C LEU A 319 -4.69 -25.40 -2.86
N VAL A 320 -5.80 -25.80 -2.24
CA VAL A 320 -6.44 -27.11 -2.44
C VAL A 320 -6.98 -27.25 -3.86
N THR A 321 -7.64 -26.23 -4.40
CA THR A 321 -8.14 -26.28 -5.79
C THR A 321 -6.99 -26.37 -6.80
N ASN A 322 -5.88 -25.68 -6.58
CA ASN A 322 -4.67 -25.85 -7.38
C ASN A 322 -4.09 -27.27 -7.26
N ALA A 323 -3.98 -27.81 -6.05
CA ALA A 323 -3.50 -29.18 -5.81
C ALA A 323 -4.36 -30.22 -6.55
N ILE A 324 -5.69 -30.11 -6.48
CA ILE A 324 -6.64 -31.00 -7.18
C ILE A 324 -6.47 -30.86 -8.69
N LYS A 325 -6.36 -29.62 -9.19
CA LYS A 325 -6.21 -29.33 -10.61
C LYS A 325 -4.96 -29.96 -11.21
N PHE A 326 -3.82 -29.92 -10.51
CA PHE A 326 -2.54 -30.41 -11.02
C PHE A 326 -2.19 -31.85 -10.63
N THR A 327 -3.03 -32.52 -9.85
CA THR A 327 -2.87 -33.95 -9.48
C THR A 327 -3.81 -34.82 -10.30
N ASN A 328 -3.27 -35.70 -11.16
CA ASN A 328 -4.10 -36.61 -11.96
C ASN A 328 -4.29 -37.99 -11.31
N LYS A 329 -3.32 -38.42 -10.50
CA LYS A 329 -3.33 -39.68 -9.73
C LYS A 329 -2.65 -39.44 -8.40
N GLY A 330 -3.08 -40.14 -7.35
CA GLY A 330 -2.53 -40.01 -6.00
C GLY A 330 -3.45 -39.23 -5.07
N SER A 331 -2.90 -38.29 -4.30
CA SER A 331 -3.65 -37.64 -3.22
C SER A 331 -3.31 -36.17 -3.02
N VAL A 332 -4.28 -35.44 -2.48
CA VAL A 332 -4.11 -34.09 -1.93
C VAL A 332 -4.29 -34.17 -0.41
N THR A 333 -3.33 -33.64 0.33
CA THR A 333 -3.31 -33.70 1.79
C THR A 333 -3.26 -32.29 2.37
N VAL A 334 -4.20 -31.97 3.26
CA VAL A 334 -4.15 -30.78 4.10
C VAL A 334 -3.67 -31.22 5.48
N ARG A 335 -2.58 -30.63 5.96
CA ARG A 335 -2.00 -30.93 7.28
C ARG A 335 -1.89 -29.66 8.09
N ILE A 336 -2.41 -29.70 9.31
CA ILE A 336 -2.23 -28.65 10.31
C ILE A 336 -1.54 -29.22 11.53
N THR A 337 -0.48 -28.55 11.94
CA THR A 337 0.21 -28.82 13.20
C THR A 337 0.28 -27.54 14.04
N LYS A 338 0.48 -27.70 15.34
CA LYS A 338 0.64 -26.56 16.26
C LYS A 338 1.97 -26.63 16.99
N GLU A 339 2.49 -25.46 17.34
CA GLU A 339 3.63 -25.28 18.22
C GLU A 339 3.23 -24.22 19.25
N LEU A 340 3.21 -24.57 20.53
CA LEU A 340 2.90 -23.61 21.59
C LEU A 340 4.09 -22.67 21.77
N ILE A 341 3.85 -21.37 21.72
CA ILE A 341 4.88 -20.36 21.99
C ILE A 341 4.88 -20.03 23.48
N ASP A 342 3.69 -19.76 24.02
CA ASP A 342 3.43 -19.50 25.44
C ASP A 342 1.98 -19.94 25.79
N ASP A 343 1.53 -19.65 27.01
CA ASP A 343 0.19 -20.05 27.48
C ASP A 343 -0.98 -19.33 26.74
N ASN A 344 -0.70 -18.20 26.08
CA ASN A 344 -1.68 -17.38 25.38
C ASN A 344 -1.49 -17.34 23.86
N GLN A 345 -0.34 -17.78 23.33
CA GLN A 345 0.01 -17.73 21.92
C GLN A 345 0.36 -19.11 21.37
N VAL A 346 -0.21 -19.40 20.22
CA VAL A 346 0.05 -20.62 19.46
C VAL A 346 0.50 -20.26 18.05
N LYS A 347 1.44 -21.06 17.56
CA LYS A 347 1.86 -21.06 16.17
C LYS A 347 1.16 -22.19 15.44
N ILE A 348 0.38 -21.85 14.42
CA ILE A 348 -0.32 -22.81 13.57
C ILE A 348 0.46 -22.94 12.27
N ILE A 349 0.92 -24.17 11.99
CA ILE A 349 1.64 -24.49 10.77
C ILE A 349 0.67 -25.19 9.83
N THR A 350 0.45 -24.57 8.68
CA THR A 350 -0.51 -25.02 7.67
C THR A 350 0.22 -25.51 6.44
N GLU A 351 -0.11 -26.70 5.97
CA GLU A 351 0.51 -27.34 4.82
C GLU A 351 -0.54 -27.91 3.86
N VAL A 352 -0.37 -27.64 2.56
CA VAL A 352 -1.14 -28.28 1.48
C VAL A 352 -0.16 -29.02 0.58
N ILE A 353 -0.29 -30.33 0.54
CA ILE A 353 0.63 -31.25 -0.13
C ILE A 353 -0.12 -31.97 -1.25
N ASP A 354 0.43 -31.96 -2.45
CA ASP A 354 -0.08 -32.67 -3.62
C ASP A 354 0.97 -33.64 -4.16
N THR A 355 0.51 -34.74 -4.75
CA THR A 355 1.36 -35.71 -5.46
C THR A 355 1.31 -35.51 -6.98
N GLY A 356 1.11 -34.26 -7.42
CA GLY A 356 0.89 -33.89 -8.81
C GLY A 356 2.19 -33.74 -9.62
N ILE A 357 2.11 -32.95 -10.69
CA ILE A 357 3.21 -32.78 -11.65
C ILE A 357 4.44 -32.06 -11.08
N GLY A 358 4.33 -31.37 -9.94
CA GLY A 358 5.37 -30.53 -9.37
C GLY A 358 5.70 -29.29 -10.20
N ILE A 359 6.57 -28.43 -9.68
CA ILE A 359 6.92 -27.12 -10.23
C ILE A 359 8.45 -27.03 -10.42
N PRO A 360 8.94 -26.70 -11.64
CA PRO A 360 10.36 -26.50 -11.92
C PRO A 360 11.00 -25.41 -11.04
N LYS A 361 12.25 -25.62 -10.61
CA LYS A 361 12.98 -24.70 -9.70
C LYS A 361 13.12 -23.28 -10.26
N ASP A 362 13.28 -23.12 -11.57
CA ASP A 362 13.36 -21.82 -12.24
C ASP A 362 12.06 -21.00 -12.16
N LYS A 363 10.94 -21.63 -11.77
CA LYS A 363 9.64 -20.99 -11.63
C LYS A 363 9.27 -20.61 -10.21
N HIS A 364 9.98 -21.10 -9.19
CA HIS A 364 9.60 -20.92 -7.77
C HIS A 364 9.47 -19.46 -7.35
N ASP A 365 10.26 -18.55 -7.93
CA ASP A 365 10.14 -17.12 -7.66
C ASP A 365 8.99 -16.46 -8.43
N THR A 366 8.74 -16.91 -9.65
CA THR A 366 7.81 -16.27 -10.59
C THR A 366 6.35 -16.67 -10.39
N ILE A 367 6.07 -17.82 -9.76
CA ILE A 367 4.69 -18.30 -9.52
C ILE A 367 3.87 -17.38 -8.59
N TRP A 368 4.53 -16.49 -7.87
CA TRP A 368 3.91 -15.50 -7.00
C TRP A 368 3.54 -14.20 -7.71
N GLU A 369 3.97 -14.03 -8.96
CA GLU A 369 3.66 -12.86 -9.77
C GLU A 369 2.27 -12.98 -10.42
N ALA A 370 1.55 -11.86 -10.48
CA ALA A 370 0.23 -11.83 -11.10
C ALA A 370 0.30 -12.17 -12.59
N PHE A 371 -0.62 -13.04 -13.03
CA PHE A 371 -0.74 -13.52 -14.40
C PHE A 371 0.40 -14.44 -14.88
N THR A 372 1.31 -14.82 -13.98
CA THR A 372 2.40 -15.73 -14.33
C THR A 372 1.96 -17.19 -14.22
N GLN A 373 2.36 -18.00 -15.19
CA GLN A 373 2.02 -19.42 -15.29
C GLN A 373 3.26 -20.27 -15.58
N ALA A 374 3.29 -21.50 -15.07
CA ALA A 374 4.48 -22.35 -15.11
C ALA A 374 4.91 -22.77 -16.53
N SER A 375 3.99 -22.95 -17.49
CA SER A 375 4.33 -23.19 -18.91
C SER A 375 3.19 -22.91 -19.90
N ALA A 376 3.53 -22.67 -21.18
CA ALA A 376 2.53 -22.57 -22.26
C ALA A 376 1.77 -23.89 -22.52
N SER A 377 2.38 -25.05 -22.19
CA SER A 377 1.76 -26.37 -22.30
C SER A 377 0.77 -26.68 -21.17
N THR A 378 1.01 -26.19 -19.94
CA THR A 378 0.04 -26.29 -18.83
C THR A 378 -1.20 -25.43 -19.08
N ASN A 379 -1.08 -24.34 -19.85
CA ASN A 379 -2.20 -23.47 -20.22
C ASN A 379 -3.22 -24.18 -21.13
N ARG A 380 -2.77 -25.06 -22.04
CA ARG A 380 -3.65 -25.86 -22.92
C ARG A 380 -4.36 -27.01 -22.21
N LEU A 381 -3.76 -27.59 -21.16
CA LEU A 381 -4.28 -28.78 -20.48
C LEU A 381 -5.08 -28.48 -19.21
N TYR A 382 -4.75 -27.42 -18.48
CA TYR A 382 -5.30 -27.22 -17.14
C TYR A 382 -6.03 -25.89 -16.94
N GLY A 383 -5.73 -24.83 -17.73
CA GLY A 383 -6.43 -23.53 -17.72
C GLY A 383 -6.39 -22.77 -16.37
N GLY A 384 -6.14 -21.47 -16.33
CA GLY A 384 -6.19 -20.71 -15.07
C GLY A 384 -5.88 -19.24 -15.21
N THR A 385 -6.24 -18.45 -14.20
CA THR A 385 -6.09 -16.97 -14.23
C THR A 385 -4.68 -16.50 -13.85
N GLY A 386 -3.90 -17.34 -13.16
CA GLY A 386 -2.60 -16.95 -12.60
C GLY A 386 -2.72 -15.96 -11.43
N LEU A 387 -3.90 -15.80 -10.83
CA LEU A 387 -4.16 -14.84 -9.74
C LEU A 387 -4.24 -15.49 -8.35
N GLY A 388 -4.48 -16.79 -8.26
CA GLY A 388 -4.70 -17.48 -6.99
C GLY A 388 -3.50 -17.45 -6.03
N LEU A 389 -2.30 -17.76 -6.51
CA LEU A 389 -1.08 -17.74 -5.67
C LEU A 389 -0.65 -16.32 -5.24
N PRO A 390 -0.72 -15.29 -6.10
CA PRO A 390 -0.54 -13.89 -5.68
C PRO A 390 -1.51 -13.47 -4.56
N ILE A 391 -2.80 -13.86 -4.66
CA ILE A 391 -3.79 -13.58 -3.61
C ILE A 391 -3.42 -14.29 -2.32
N VAL A 392 -3.04 -15.57 -2.39
CA VAL A 392 -2.58 -16.34 -1.22
C VAL A 392 -1.40 -15.65 -0.55
N LYS A 393 -0.40 -15.23 -1.33
CA LYS A 393 0.78 -14.53 -0.81
C LYS A 393 0.39 -13.26 -0.06
N ASN A 394 -0.42 -12.40 -0.67
CA ASN A 394 -0.85 -11.15 -0.05
C ASN A 394 -1.64 -11.37 1.25
N ILE A 395 -2.54 -12.37 1.29
CA ILE A 395 -3.30 -12.69 2.50
C ILE A 395 -2.38 -13.21 3.61
N VAL A 396 -1.47 -14.13 3.29
CA VAL A 396 -0.53 -14.70 4.27
C VAL A 396 0.43 -13.62 4.81
N GLU A 397 0.90 -12.71 3.94
CA GLU A 397 1.70 -11.54 4.34
C GLU A 397 0.92 -10.59 5.25
N ALA A 398 -0.36 -10.34 4.97
CA ALA A 398 -1.22 -9.56 5.86
C ALA A 398 -1.46 -10.23 7.21
N MET A 399 -1.50 -11.57 7.25
CA MET A 399 -1.53 -12.35 8.50
C MET A 399 -0.19 -12.37 9.25
N GLY A 400 0.82 -11.61 8.77
CA GLY A 400 2.12 -11.50 9.42
C GLY A 400 3.05 -12.70 9.17
N SER A 401 2.75 -13.53 8.16
CA SER A 401 3.50 -14.74 7.82
C SER A 401 4.09 -14.65 6.40
N LYS A 402 4.98 -15.60 6.07
CA LYS A 402 5.42 -15.85 4.69
C LYS A 402 4.98 -17.23 4.26
N ILE A 403 4.59 -17.35 2.99
CA ILE A 403 4.31 -18.65 2.36
C ILE A 403 5.55 -19.17 1.65
N HIS A 404 5.75 -20.48 1.77
CA HIS A 404 6.87 -21.21 1.21
C HIS A 404 6.37 -22.35 0.33
N ILE A 405 7.25 -22.80 -0.58
CA ILE A 405 7.00 -23.89 -1.51
C ILE A 405 8.19 -24.85 -1.51
N ASP A 406 7.90 -26.15 -1.35
CA ASP A 406 8.82 -27.23 -1.66
C ASP A 406 8.22 -28.05 -2.79
N SER A 407 8.83 -28.06 -3.98
CA SER A 407 8.26 -28.75 -5.13
C SER A 407 9.35 -29.33 -6.04
N GLU A 408 9.10 -30.53 -6.54
CA GLU A 408 9.97 -31.24 -7.47
C GLU A 408 9.13 -31.85 -8.60
N VAL A 409 9.59 -31.70 -9.84
CA VAL A 409 8.89 -32.17 -11.03
C VAL A 409 8.66 -33.69 -10.94
N GLY A 410 7.40 -34.10 -11.06
CA GLY A 410 6.96 -35.49 -10.99
C GLY A 410 6.76 -36.06 -9.58
N LYS A 411 7.12 -35.33 -8.51
CA LYS A 411 6.88 -35.75 -7.12
C LYS A 411 5.75 -34.98 -6.43
N GLY A 412 5.37 -33.83 -6.99
CA GLY A 412 4.30 -32.97 -6.46
C GLY A 412 4.84 -31.72 -5.77
N SER A 413 3.98 -31.05 -5.01
CA SER A 413 4.31 -29.78 -4.33
C SER A 413 3.78 -29.73 -2.91
N ARG A 414 4.49 -29.02 -2.05
CA ARG A 414 4.10 -28.68 -0.68
C ARG A 414 4.11 -27.16 -0.55
N PHE A 415 2.96 -26.58 -0.27
CA PHE A 415 2.83 -25.17 0.10
C PHE A 415 2.63 -25.09 1.62
N HIS A 416 3.44 -24.28 2.30
CA HIS A 416 3.34 -24.16 3.75
C HIS A 416 3.55 -22.73 4.26
N PHE A 417 2.91 -22.40 5.38
CA PHE A 417 3.05 -21.11 6.07
C PHE A 417 2.73 -21.28 7.57
N GLU A 418 3.11 -20.28 8.37
CA GLU A 418 2.99 -20.33 9.83
C GLU A 418 2.32 -19.06 10.39
N ILE A 419 1.14 -19.19 10.98
CA ILE A 419 0.43 -18.08 11.61
C ILE A 419 0.66 -18.11 13.11
N LYS A 420 1.17 -17.00 13.67
CA LYS A 420 1.23 -16.77 15.11
C LYS A 420 -0.04 -16.06 15.54
N THR A 421 -0.78 -16.63 16.48
CA THR A 421 -2.04 -16.04 16.95
C THR A 421 -2.30 -16.34 18.41
N ASN A 422 -3.17 -15.53 19.01
CA ASN A 422 -3.61 -15.72 20.38
C ASN A 422 -4.66 -16.84 20.46
N ILE A 423 -4.57 -17.62 21.54
CA ILE A 423 -5.57 -18.60 21.92
C ILE A 423 -6.82 -17.84 22.40
N ALA A 424 -7.97 -18.19 21.85
CA ALA A 424 -9.27 -17.69 22.30
C ALA A 424 -9.88 -18.67 23.32
N THR A 425 -10.75 -18.17 24.19
CA THR A 425 -11.48 -19.02 25.11
C THR A 425 -12.72 -19.64 24.44
N ASN A 426 -13.18 -20.78 24.98
CA ASN A 426 -14.43 -21.39 24.54
C ASN A 426 -15.66 -20.50 24.81
N ASN A 427 -15.55 -19.51 25.70
CA ASN A 427 -16.61 -18.53 25.93
C ASN A 427 -16.63 -17.49 24.80
N ASP A 428 -15.48 -17.04 24.31
CA ASP A 428 -15.38 -16.14 23.16
C ASP A 428 -16.02 -16.77 21.90
N LEU A 429 -15.82 -18.07 21.69
CA LEU A 429 -16.45 -18.85 20.61
C LEU A 429 -17.97 -18.97 20.74
N LYS A 430 -18.50 -18.95 21.96
CA LYS A 430 -19.95 -19.00 22.23
C LYS A 430 -20.59 -17.63 22.11
N GLU A 431 -19.88 -16.56 22.45
CA GLU A 431 -20.33 -15.19 22.19
C GLU A 431 -20.32 -14.87 20.69
N SER A 432 -19.34 -15.38 19.93
CA SER A 432 -19.29 -15.23 18.47
C SER A 432 -20.27 -16.14 17.72
N ASN A 433 -20.57 -17.34 18.24
CA ASN A 433 -21.59 -18.27 17.71
C ASN A 433 -22.94 -18.14 18.41
N LYS A 434 -23.28 -16.99 19.00
CA LYS A 434 -24.70 -16.70 19.24
C LYS A 434 -25.37 -16.69 17.88
N VAL A 435 -25.95 -17.83 17.50
CA VAL A 435 -27.12 -17.85 16.63
C VAL A 435 -28.06 -16.88 17.33
N ASN A 436 -28.20 -15.68 16.78
CA ASN A 436 -29.23 -14.78 17.23
C ASN A 436 -30.53 -15.55 16.98
N THR A 437 -31.10 -16.12 18.04
CA THR A 437 -32.45 -16.65 17.98
C THR A 437 -33.34 -15.43 17.88
N TYR A 438 -33.60 -15.00 16.65
CA TYR A 438 -34.51 -13.91 16.39
C TYR A 438 -35.92 -14.39 16.72
N ASN A 439 -36.60 -13.72 17.64
CA ASN A 439 -37.97 -14.07 17.98
C ASN A 439 -38.94 -13.11 17.28
N PHE A 440 -39.18 -13.36 16.00
CA PHE A 440 -40.19 -12.62 15.25
C PHE A 440 -41.57 -13.21 15.53
N ASN A 441 -42.44 -12.45 16.19
CA ASN A 441 -43.80 -12.86 16.56
C ASN A 441 -44.76 -12.81 15.35
N GLN A 442 -44.39 -13.43 14.23
CA GLN A 442 -45.10 -13.34 12.93
C GLN A 442 -45.26 -11.90 12.41
N ASN A 443 -44.26 -11.07 12.67
CA ASN A 443 -44.27 -9.68 12.23
C ASN A 443 -44.43 -9.57 10.71
N LYS A 444 -45.21 -8.57 10.27
CA LYS A 444 -45.52 -8.32 8.86
C LYS A 444 -44.55 -7.31 8.27
N ILE A 445 -43.78 -7.75 7.27
CA ILE A 445 -42.78 -6.96 6.57
C ILE A 445 -43.28 -6.64 5.17
N LEU A 446 -43.19 -5.37 4.77
CA LEU A 446 -43.37 -4.96 3.39
C LEU A 446 -42.01 -4.86 2.70
N LEU A 447 -41.74 -5.72 1.72
CA LEU A 447 -40.55 -5.69 0.88
C LEU A 447 -40.85 -4.95 -0.43
N VAL A 448 -40.17 -3.83 -0.67
CA VAL A 448 -40.34 -2.99 -1.86
C VAL A 448 -39.10 -3.09 -2.73
N GLU A 449 -39.22 -3.77 -3.86
CA GLU A 449 -38.10 -4.12 -4.75
C GLU A 449 -38.65 -4.38 -6.17
N ASP A 450 -38.00 -3.86 -7.21
CA ASP A 450 -38.43 -4.02 -8.59
C ASP A 450 -37.86 -5.29 -9.27
N ASN A 451 -36.75 -5.82 -8.74
CA ASN A 451 -36.11 -7.02 -9.23
C ASN A 451 -36.67 -8.31 -8.58
N GLN A 452 -37.30 -9.17 -9.39
CA GLN A 452 -37.92 -10.42 -8.91
C GLN A 452 -36.95 -11.41 -8.24
N ILE A 453 -35.68 -11.43 -8.66
CA ILE A 453 -34.67 -12.32 -8.04
C ILE A 453 -34.35 -11.83 -6.63
N ASN A 454 -34.19 -10.51 -6.45
CA ASN A 454 -33.95 -9.91 -5.14
C ASN A 454 -35.15 -10.13 -4.20
N ILE A 455 -36.37 -10.01 -4.73
CA ILE A 455 -37.60 -10.35 -3.99
C ILE A 455 -37.54 -11.81 -3.51
N MET A 456 -37.26 -12.75 -4.42
CA MET A 456 -37.23 -14.18 -4.09
C MET A 456 -36.21 -14.49 -2.99
N VAL A 457 -34.97 -13.99 -3.11
CA VAL A 457 -33.90 -14.25 -2.14
C VAL A 457 -34.22 -13.65 -0.77
N CYS A 458 -34.65 -12.39 -0.73
CA CYS A 458 -34.98 -11.72 0.52
C CYS A 458 -36.17 -12.41 1.21
N LYS A 459 -37.21 -12.75 0.44
CA LYS A 459 -38.37 -13.47 0.94
C LYS A 459 -38.00 -14.83 1.55
N GLN A 460 -37.13 -15.60 0.90
CA GLN A 460 -36.65 -16.88 1.45
C GLN A 460 -35.92 -16.71 2.79
N ILE A 461 -35.11 -15.66 2.95
CA ILE A 461 -34.40 -15.39 4.21
C ILE A 461 -35.40 -15.04 5.32
N LEU A 462 -36.35 -14.14 5.03
CA LEU A 462 -37.31 -13.64 6.02
C LEU A 462 -38.34 -14.69 6.44
N GLU A 463 -38.92 -15.43 5.48
CA GLU A 463 -39.95 -16.44 5.77
C GLU A 463 -39.39 -17.64 6.54
N LYS A 464 -38.09 -17.94 6.39
CA LYS A 464 -37.40 -18.96 7.17
C LYS A 464 -37.41 -18.66 8.68
N GLU A 465 -37.45 -17.39 9.05
CA GLU A 465 -37.52 -16.91 10.44
C GLU A 465 -38.97 -16.54 10.86
N ASN A 466 -39.97 -17.13 10.20
CA ASN A 466 -41.41 -16.95 10.49
C ASN A 466 -41.96 -15.51 10.31
N LEU A 467 -41.29 -14.65 9.53
CA LEU A 467 -41.84 -13.35 9.14
C LEU A 467 -42.88 -13.49 8.02
N VAL A 468 -43.91 -12.65 8.04
CA VAL A 468 -44.92 -12.59 6.98
C VAL A 468 -44.54 -11.49 5.99
N VAL A 469 -44.17 -11.85 4.76
CA VAL A 469 -43.65 -10.91 3.76
C VAL A 469 -44.68 -10.63 2.66
N GLU A 470 -45.10 -9.36 2.55
CA GLU A 470 -45.81 -8.84 1.38
C GLU A 470 -44.84 -8.04 0.51
N THR A 471 -45.06 -8.02 -0.80
CA THR A 471 -44.12 -7.42 -1.77
C THR A 471 -44.78 -6.32 -2.59
N ALA A 472 -44.04 -5.26 -2.88
CA ALA A 472 -44.42 -4.20 -3.81
C ALA A 472 -43.30 -3.97 -4.83
N LEU A 473 -43.65 -3.64 -6.08
CA LEU A 473 -42.69 -3.52 -7.19
C LEU A 473 -42.17 -2.09 -7.42
N ASN A 474 -42.69 -1.10 -6.69
CA ASN A 474 -42.28 0.30 -6.78
C ASN A 474 -42.77 1.11 -5.56
N GLY A 475 -42.24 2.32 -5.39
CA GLY A 475 -42.59 3.20 -4.27
C GLY A 475 -44.06 3.62 -4.20
N LEU A 476 -44.75 3.75 -5.34
CA LEU A 476 -46.15 4.18 -5.36
C LEU A 476 -47.08 3.07 -4.85
N GLU A 477 -46.81 1.82 -5.24
CA GLU A 477 -47.49 0.65 -4.73
C GLU A 477 -47.25 0.50 -3.22
N ALA A 478 -46.01 0.69 -2.76
CA ALA A 478 -45.68 0.67 -1.34
C ALA A 478 -46.49 1.70 -0.54
N VAL A 479 -46.57 2.96 -0.99
CA VAL A 479 -47.38 4.00 -0.34
C VAL A 479 -48.86 3.58 -0.23
N LYS A 480 -49.43 2.99 -1.29
CA LYS A 480 -50.83 2.50 -1.28
C LYS A 480 -51.01 1.34 -0.30
N MET A 481 -50.07 0.40 -0.27
CA MET A 481 -50.10 -0.75 0.62
C MET A 481 -49.99 -0.33 2.09
N VAL A 482 -49.07 0.57 2.44
CA VAL A 482 -48.91 1.08 3.81
C VAL A 482 -50.13 1.91 4.28
N LYS A 483 -50.88 2.53 3.36
CA LYS A 483 -52.16 3.20 3.71
C LYS A 483 -53.28 2.20 4.02
N LYS A 484 -53.28 1.04 3.36
CA LYS A 484 -54.37 0.06 3.43
C LYS A 484 -54.15 -0.99 4.52
N ASN A 485 -52.90 -1.42 4.69
CA ASN A 485 -52.50 -2.53 5.56
C ASN A 485 -51.58 -2.01 6.68
N LYS A 486 -51.55 -2.72 7.81
CA LYS A 486 -50.57 -2.49 8.87
C LYS A 486 -49.37 -3.42 8.68
N TYR A 487 -48.18 -2.83 8.70
CA TYR A 487 -46.89 -3.52 8.68
C TYR A 487 -46.07 -3.08 9.88
N ASP A 488 -45.20 -3.96 10.35
CA ASP A 488 -44.27 -3.70 11.44
C ASP A 488 -42.99 -3.05 10.94
N LEU A 489 -42.62 -3.28 9.68
CA LEU A 489 -41.43 -2.70 9.05
C LEU A 489 -41.55 -2.67 7.53
N VAL A 490 -40.91 -1.68 6.89
CA VAL A 490 -40.76 -1.61 5.44
C VAL A 490 -39.30 -1.71 5.04
N LEU A 491 -38.97 -2.69 4.20
CA LEU A 491 -37.69 -2.79 3.50
C LEU A 491 -37.86 -2.10 2.14
N MET A 492 -37.19 -0.96 1.94
CA MET A 492 -37.43 -0.08 0.80
C MET A 492 -36.19 0.03 -0.08
N ASP A 493 -36.24 -0.49 -1.31
CA ASP A 493 -35.20 -0.18 -2.30
C ASP A 493 -35.20 1.32 -2.63
N ILE A 494 -34.01 1.87 -2.80
CA ILE A 494 -33.83 3.29 -3.09
C ILE A 494 -34.13 3.57 -4.56
N GLN A 495 -33.64 2.72 -5.47
CA GLN A 495 -33.69 2.97 -6.91
C GLN A 495 -34.73 2.06 -7.56
N MET A 496 -35.93 2.60 -7.79
CA MET A 496 -37.04 1.88 -8.41
C MET A 496 -37.74 2.73 -9.47
N PRO A 497 -38.37 2.12 -10.49
CA PRO A 497 -39.19 2.82 -11.46
C PRO A 497 -40.46 3.42 -10.82
N ILE A 498 -41.08 4.38 -11.52
CA ILE A 498 -42.33 5.07 -11.14
C ILE A 498 -42.17 6.02 -9.94
N MET A 499 -41.73 5.52 -8.79
CA MET A 499 -41.47 6.30 -7.58
C MET A 499 -40.30 5.69 -6.83
N ASP A 500 -39.25 6.49 -6.60
CA ASP A 500 -38.06 6.07 -5.87
C ASP A 500 -38.31 5.93 -4.35
N GLY A 501 -37.41 5.23 -3.67
CA GLY A 501 -37.55 4.93 -2.25
C GLY A 501 -37.50 6.16 -1.34
N TYR A 502 -36.78 7.22 -1.72
CA TYR A 502 -36.72 8.47 -0.95
C TYR A 502 -38.07 9.19 -0.96
N THR A 503 -38.65 9.31 -2.15
CA THR A 503 -39.94 9.94 -2.38
C THR A 503 -41.04 9.13 -1.71
N ALA A 504 -41.03 7.80 -1.88
CA ALA A 504 -41.96 6.90 -1.22
C ALA A 504 -41.91 7.02 0.31
N SER A 505 -40.71 7.06 0.89
CA SER A 505 -40.53 7.21 2.35
C SER A 505 -41.04 8.55 2.85
N THR A 506 -40.76 9.63 2.11
CA THR A 506 -41.27 10.97 2.43
C THR A 506 -42.80 11.02 2.38
N GLU A 507 -43.42 10.36 1.40
CA GLU A 507 -44.88 10.25 1.31
C GLU A 507 -45.47 9.41 2.44
N ILE A 508 -44.85 8.28 2.79
CA ILE A 508 -45.25 7.43 3.92
C ILE A 508 -45.24 8.24 5.21
N ARG A 509 -44.19 9.04 5.44
CA ARG A 509 -44.03 9.87 6.65
C ARG A 509 -45.11 10.92 6.85
N LYS A 510 -45.84 11.33 5.79
CA LYS A 510 -46.97 12.27 5.92
C LYS A 510 -48.14 11.70 6.72
N PHE A 511 -48.34 10.38 6.68
CA PHE A 511 -49.47 9.72 7.35
C PHE A 511 -49.06 8.62 8.35
N ASN A 512 -47.83 8.11 8.25
CA ASN A 512 -47.26 7.17 9.21
C ASN A 512 -45.83 7.57 9.59
N LYS A 513 -45.71 8.25 10.74
CA LYS A 513 -44.46 8.81 11.25
C LYS A 513 -43.58 7.78 11.97
N THR A 514 -44.16 6.66 12.41
CA THR A 514 -43.51 5.73 13.35
C THR A 514 -43.05 4.44 12.71
N ILE A 515 -43.69 3.98 11.62
CA ILE A 515 -43.29 2.72 10.97
C ILE A 515 -41.80 2.76 10.58
N PRO A 516 -40.98 1.79 11.02
CA PRO A 516 -39.59 1.67 10.59
C PRO A 516 -39.50 1.48 9.08
N ILE A 517 -38.64 2.28 8.44
CA ILE A 517 -38.30 2.10 7.03
C ILE A 517 -36.79 1.90 6.94
N ILE A 518 -36.36 0.73 6.49
CA ILE A 518 -34.95 0.41 6.25
C ILE A 518 -34.68 0.48 4.74
N ALA A 519 -33.67 1.27 4.36
CA ALA A 519 -33.26 1.40 2.96
C ALA A 519 -32.47 0.18 2.49
N LEU A 520 -32.79 -0.38 1.33
CA LEU A 520 -31.96 -1.39 0.66
C LEU A 520 -31.08 -0.68 -0.37
N SER A 521 -29.75 -0.85 -0.31
CA SER A 521 -28.84 -0.14 -1.22
C SER A 521 -27.64 -0.98 -1.66
N ALA A 522 -27.23 -0.82 -2.92
CA ALA A 522 -26.05 -1.48 -3.49
C ALA A 522 -24.72 -0.72 -3.24
N SER A 523 -24.75 0.52 -2.75
CA SER A 523 -23.52 1.30 -2.52
C SER A 523 -23.70 2.38 -1.44
N VAL A 524 -22.77 2.47 -0.49
CA VAL A 524 -22.70 3.60 0.44
C VAL A 524 -21.59 4.56 0.02
N PHE A 525 -21.98 5.70 -0.53
CA PHE A 525 -21.19 6.92 -0.43
C PHE A 525 -21.72 7.73 0.76
N MET A 526 -20.84 8.46 1.46
CA MET A 526 -21.20 9.32 2.61
C MET A 526 -22.35 10.30 2.29
N GLN A 527 -22.50 10.68 1.02
CA GLN A 527 -23.55 11.55 0.47
C GLN A 527 -24.95 10.91 0.43
N VAL A 528 -25.05 9.58 0.48
CA VAL A 528 -26.32 8.82 0.43
C VAL A 528 -26.96 8.77 1.83
N LYS A 529 -26.14 8.66 2.88
CA LYS A 529 -26.60 8.57 4.28
C LYS A 529 -27.41 9.81 4.70
N ASP A 530 -26.98 11.00 4.29
CA ASP A 530 -27.70 12.24 4.56
C ASP A 530 -29.08 12.29 3.91
N ARG A 531 -29.24 11.70 2.72
CA ARG A 531 -30.55 11.66 2.02
C ARG A 531 -31.49 10.63 2.64
N ILE A 532 -30.97 9.46 3.03
CA ILE A 532 -31.73 8.42 3.74
C ILE A 532 -32.36 9.02 5.00
N ASN A 533 -31.55 9.68 5.83
CA ASN A 533 -32.03 10.31 7.05
C ASN A 533 -33.03 11.44 6.78
N LYS A 534 -32.78 12.30 5.79
CA LYS A 534 -33.70 13.40 5.43
C LYS A 534 -35.05 12.91 4.90
N SER A 535 -35.10 11.73 4.27
CA SER A 535 -36.33 11.10 3.79
C SER A 535 -37.13 10.39 4.90
N GLY A 536 -36.59 10.36 6.13
CA GLY A 536 -37.24 9.76 7.30
C GLY A 536 -37.04 8.26 7.46
N MET A 537 -36.09 7.65 6.75
CA MET A 537 -35.72 6.25 6.92
C MET A 537 -34.90 6.04 8.22
N ASN A 538 -35.02 4.86 8.82
CA ASN A 538 -34.49 4.53 10.15
C ASN A 538 -33.18 3.74 10.10
N GLY A 539 -32.85 3.15 8.95
CA GLY A 539 -31.66 2.34 8.78
C GLY A 539 -31.37 2.04 7.32
N PHE A 540 -30.31 1.28 7.06
CA PHE A 540 -29.99 0.80 5.73
C PHE A 540 -29.35 -0.59 5.80
N ILE A 541 -29.53 -1.38 4.75
CA ILE A 541 -28.95 -2.71 4.57
C ILE A 541 -28.30 -2.77 3.18
N PHE A 542 -27.15 -3.41 3.11
CA PHE A 542 -26.42 -3.58 1.87
C PHE A 542 -26.98 -4.74 1.03
N LYS A 543 -27.06 -4.52 -0.28
CA LYS A 543 -27.23 -5.59 -1.28
C LYS A 543 -25.85 -6.05 -1.78
N PRO A 544 -25.58 -7.36 -1.94
CA PRO A 544 -26.44 -8.50 -1.62
C PRO A 544 -26.64 -8.68 -0.11
N PHE A 545 -27.81 -9.19 0.28
CA PHE A 545 -28.19 -9.33 1.69
C PHE A 545 -27.31 -10.36 2.40
N ASP A 546 -26.67 -9.95 3.48
CA ASP A 546 -26.18 -10.87 4.51
C ASP A 546 -27.37 -11.24 5.42
N PRO A 547 -27.72 -12.53 5.58
CA PRO A 547 -28.88 -12.92 6.38
C PRO A 547 -28.83 -12.42 7.82
N ASP A 548 -27.67 -12.45 8.47
CA ASP A 548 -27.55 -12.06 9.88
C ASP A 548 -27.63 -10.55 10.05
N ASP A 549 -27.01 -9.77 9.16
CA ASP A 549 -27.17 -8.31 9.14
C ASP A 549 -28.63 -7.91 8.86
N LEU A 550 -29.28 -8.55 7.88
CA LEU A 550 -30.69 -8.29 7.56
C LEU A 550 -31.61 -8.55 8.74
N LEU A 551 -31.49 -9.72 9.38
CA LEU A 551 -32.37 -10.13 10.47
C LEU A 551 -32.11 -9.31 11.74
N SER A 552 -30.84 -9.03 12.07
CA SER A 552 -30.48 -8.21 13.24
C SER A 552 -30.97 -6.78 13.14
N GLN A 553 -30.88 -6.16 11.95
CA GLN A 553 -31.41 -4.81 11.73
C GLN A 553 -32.94 -4.78 11.82
N ILE A 554 -33.63 -5.81 11.31
CA ILE A 554 -35.08 -5.92 11.42
C ILE A 554 -35.50 -6.06 12.90
N GLU A 555 -34.88 -6.97 13.65
CA GLU A 555 -35.17 -7.17 15.07
C GLU A 555 -34.93 -5.90 15.88
N HIS A 556 -33.80 -5.22 15.63
CA HIS A 556 -33.45 -3.98 16.30
C HIS A 556 -34.51 -2.88 16.09
N GLN A 557 -35.00 -2.72 14.86
CA GLN A 557 -35.99 -1.70 14.53
C GLN A 557 -37.39 -2.05 15.05
N ILE A 558 -37.80 -3.33 14.95
CA ILE A 558 -39.09 -3.78 15.48
C ILE A 558 -39.14 -3.60 17.00
N ASN A 559 -38.05 -3.91 17.72
CA ASN A 559 -38.02 -3.79 19.19
C ASN A 559 -37.91 -2.34 19.71
N GLN A 560 -37.56 -1.38 18.86
CA GLN A 560 -37.51 0.05 19.21
C GLN A 560 -38.81 0.81 18.91
N SER A 561 -39.73 0.19 18.18
CA SER A 561 -41.01 0.76 17.72
C SER A 561 -42.13 0.50 18.71
#